data_AF-A0A968MTU5-F1
#
_entry.id   AF-A0A968MTU5-F1
#
_cell.length_a   1.000
_cell.length_b   1.000
_cell.length_c   1.000
_cell.angle_alpha   90.00
_cell.angle_beta   90.00
_cell.angle_gamma   90.00
#
_symmetry.space_group_name_H-M   'P 1'
#
loop_
_entity.id
_entity.type
_entity.pdbx_description
1 polymer ?
#
loop_
_entity_poly.entity_id
_entity_poly.type
_entity_poly.pdbx_seq_one_letter_code
_entity_poly.pdbx_strand_id
1 'polypeptide(L)'
;MGLILTEPKELKVTTQTENIQCNGGGNGKITAMVEPGTGTPEYTYLWSNGETTATITNVSVADYHLTVTDGNGCEANVTAHVLAPDPLDIKVIKRT
;
A
#
# COMPACT_ATOMS: atom_id res chain seq x y z
N MET A 1 -34.36 25.93 7.13
CA MET A 1 -33.08 25.91 6.39
C MET A 1 -32.26 24.77 6.96
N GLY A 2 -32.23 23.61 6.31
CA GLY A 2 -31.48 22.45 6.78
C GLY A 2 -30.01 22.60 6.39
N LEU A 3 -29.12 22.57 7.38
CA LEU A 3 -27.68 22.42 7.15
C LEU A 3 -27.46 21.03 6.56
N ILE A 4 -27.16 20.96 5.27
CA ILE A 4 -26.55 19.76 4.70
C ILE A 4 -25.11 19.72 5.21
N LEU A 5 -24.88 18.96 6.28
CA LEU A 5 -23.54 18.54 6.64
C LEU A 5 -23.10 17.57 5.54
N THR A 6 -22.48 18.09 4.49
CA THR A 6 -21.69 17.24 3.61
C THR A 6 -20.53 16.79 4.48
N GLU A 7 -20.61 15.55 4.96
CA GLU A 7 -19.49 14.87 5.61
C GLU A 7 -18.25 15.16 4.75
N PRO A 8 -17.16 15.68 5.33
CA PRO A 8 -15.98 16.04 4.56
C PRO A 8 -15.63 14.85 3.69
N LYS A 9 -15.41 15.10 2.40
CA LYS A 9 -15.11 14.06 1.41
C LYS A 9 -13.79 13.40 1.79
N GLU A 10 -13.86 12.45 2.70
CA GLU A 10 -12.71 11.80 3.31
C GLU A 10 -11.97 11.04 2.23
N LEU A 11 -10.67 11.24 2.11
CA LEU A 11 -9.84 10.56 1.13
C LEU A 11 -9.68 9.10 1.58
N LYS A 12 -10.23 8.15 0.83
CA LYS A 12 -10.05 6.72 1.12
C LYS A 12 -9.14 6.10 0.09
N VAL A 13 -8.10 5.45 0.60
CA VAL A 13 -7.08 4.79 -0.21
C VAL A 13 -6.93 3.36 0.28
N THR A 14 -6.88 2.44 -0.66
CA THR A 14 -6.61 1.02 -0.41
C THR A 14 -5.33 0.63 -1.16
N THR A 15 -4.64 -0.39 -0.66
CA THR A 15 -3.43 -0.91 -1.29
C THR A 15 -3.61 -2.38 -1.62
N GLN A 16 -3.24 -2.77 -2.84
CA GLN A 16 -3.13 -4.15 -3.26
C GLN A 16 -1.65 -4.52 -3.33
N THR A 17 -1.25 -5.49 -2.52
CA THR A 17 0.14 -5.99 -2.49
C THR A 17 0.23 -7.35 -3.17
N GLU A 18 1.16 -7.48 -4.10
CA GLU A 18 1.63 -8.72 -4.68
C GLU A 18 2.91 -9.14 -3.96
N ASN A 19 2.80 -10.21 -3.18
CA ASN A 19 3.89 -10.75 -2.38
C ASN A 19 4.98 -11.39 -3.25
N ILE A 20 6.20 -11.44 -2.71
CA ILE A 20 7.34 -12.06 -3.37
C ILE A 20 7.14 -13.58 -3.38
N GLN A 21 7.22 -14.21 -4.55
CA GLN A 21 6.98 -15.66 -4.68
C GLN A 21 8.19 -16.55 -4.32
N CYS A 22 9.41 -15.99 -4.33
CA CYS A 22 10.64 -16.73 -4.06
C CYS A 22 11.55 -15.94 -3.11
N ASN A 23 12.14 -16.61 -2.12
CA ASN A 23 13.12 -15.98 -1.23
C ASN A 23 14.28 -15.36 -2.06
N GLY A 24 14.39 -14.03 -2.01
CA GLY A 24 15.41 -13.26 -2.74
C GLY A 24 14.96 -12.67 -4.09
N GLY A 25 13.73 -12.93 -4.54
CA GLY A 25 13.17 -12.26 -5.72
C GLY A 25 12.65 -10.87 -5.37
N GLY A 26 13.32 -9.81 -5.80
CA GLY A 26 12.83 -8.44 -5.70
C GLY A 26 11.71 -8.17 -6.71
N ASN A 27 10.66 -8.99 -6.73
CA ASN A 27 9.55 -8.91 -7.70
C ASN A 27 8.24 -8.47 -7.03
N GLY A 28 8.29 -8.01 -5.78
CA GLY A 28 7.10 -7.52 -5.11
C GLY A 28 6.53 -6.31 -5.86
N LYS A 29 5.22 -6.13 -5.76
CA LYS A 29 4.52 -4.98 -6.35
C LYS A 29 3.43 -4.51 -5.42
N ILE A 30 3.30 -3.20 -5.26
CA ILE A 30 2.21 -2.59 -4.49
C ILE A 30 1.50 -1.61 -5.41
N THR A 31 0.18 -1.69 -5.45
CA THR A 31 -0.70 -0.80 -6.21
C THR A 31 -1.63 -0.06 -5.26
N ALA A 32 -1.57 1.26 -5.25
CA ALA A 32 -2.50 2.12 -4.53
C ALA A 32 -3.76 2.40 -5.37
N MET A 33 -4.92 2.34 -4.73
CA MET A 33 -6.22 2.58 -5.35
C MET A 33 -7.01 3.56 -4.49
N VAL A 34 -7.35 4.72 -5.06
CA VAL A 34 -8.23 5.71 -4.43
C VAL A 34 -9.68 5.28 -4.66
N GLU A 35 -10.51 5.26 -3.62
CA GLU A 35 -11.91 4.86 -3.76
C GLU A 35 -12.69 5.88 -4.60
N PRO A 36 -13.50 5.42 -5.57
CA PRO A 36 -14.28 6.33 -6.41
C PRO A 36 -15.26 7.14 -5.56
N GLY A 37 -15.33 8.45 -5.82
CA GLY A 37 -16.20 9.36 -5.06
C GLY A 37 -15.59 9.88 -3.75
N THR A 38 -14.32 9.57 -3.46
CA THR A 38 -13.53 10.15 -2.35
C THR A 38 -12.47 11.13 -2.86
N GLY A 39 -11.97 12.03 -2.00
CA GLY A 39 -10.95 13.05 -2.33
C GLY A 39 -11.28 14.03 -3.48
N THR A 40 -10.45 15.02 -3.72
CA THR A 40 -10.51 15.89 -4.91
C THR A 40 -9.50 15.36 -5.92
N PRO A 41 -9.86 15.29 -7.22
CA PRO A 41 -8.90 14.91 -8.26
C PRO A 41 -7.64 15.80 -8.18
N GLU A 42 -6.49 15.24 -8.60
CA GLU A 42 -5.11 15.67 -8.28
C GLU A 42 -4.52 14.96 -7.06
N TYR A 43 -4.32 13.64 -7.20
CA TYR A 43 -3.69 12.82 -6.17
C TYR A 43 -2.17 12.82 -6.34
N THR A 44 -1.45 13.17 -5.27
CA THR A 44 -0.02 12.99 -5.16
C THR A 44 0.25 11.77 -4.29
N TYR A 45 1.15 10.89 -4.73
CA TYR A 45 1.56 9.71 -3.97
C TYR A 45 2.98 9.94 -3.44
N LEU A 46 3.24 9.55 -2.21
CA LEU A 46 4.57 9.55 -1.61
C LEU A 46 4.76 8.24 -0.83
N TRP A 47 5.65 7.41 -1.32
CA TRP A 47 6.03 6.16 -0.66
C TRP A 47 7.25 6.36 0.25
N SER A 48 7.39 5.51 1.27
CA SER A 48 8.54 5.50 2.19
C SER A 48 9.88 5.25 1.49
N ASN A 49 9.88 4.68 0.28
CA ASN A 49 11.06 4.49 -0.56
C ASN A 49 11.36 5.70 -1.47
N GLY A 50 10.56 6.77 -1.41
CA GLY A 50 10.72 7.98 -2.22
C GLY A 50 10.05 7.93 -3.60
N GLU A 51 9.39 6.82 -3.94
CA GLU A 51 8.59 6.75 -5.17
C GLU A 51 7.33 7.62 -5.06
N THR A 52 6.87 8.17 -6.18
CA THR A 52 5.68 9.03 -6.25
C THR A 52 4.62 8.54 -7.23
N THR A 53 4.72 7.27 -7.63
CA THR A 53 3.80 6.61 -8.54
C THR A 53 2.71 5.88 -7.77
N ALA A 54 1.53 5.70 -8.36
CA ALA A 54 0.47 4.91 -7.72
C ALA A 54 0.85 3.43 -7.55
N THR A 55 1.76 2.93 -8.40
CA THR A 55 2.21 1.55 -8.39
C THR A 55 3.72 1.50 -8.28
N ILE A 56 4.23 0.88 -7.22
CA ILE A 56 5.64 0.59 -7.05
C ILE A 56 5.91 -0.88 -7.35
N THR A 57 6.96 -1.13 -8.12
CA THR A 57 7.41 -2.48 -8.51
C THR A 57 8.84 -2.70 -8.02
N ASN A 58 9.30 -3.94 -8.13
CA ASN A 58 10.60 -4.36 -7.64
C ASN A 58 10.84 -4.07 -6.15
N VAL A 59 9.77 -4.14 -5.34
CA VAL A 59 9.86 -3.94 -3.90
C VAL A 59 10.34 -5.22 -3.21
N SER A 60 11.12 -5.03 -2.14
CA SER A 60 11.63 -6.12 -1.30
C SER A 60 10.67 -6.40 -0.14
N VAL A 61 10.92 -7.48 0.62
CA VAL A 61 10.18 -7.75 1.87
C VAL A 61 10.42 -6.61 2.84
N ALA A 62 9.40 -5.77 3.03
CA ALA A 62 9.41 -4.61 3.90
C ALA A 62 7.98 -4.05 4.06
N ASP A 63 7.84 -3.15 5.03
CA ASP A 63 6.66 -2.32 5.18
C ASP A 63 6.82 -1.02 4.37
N TYR A 64 5.88 -0.77 3.48
CA TYR A 64 5.84 0.44 2.65
C TYR A 64 4.73 1.35 3.14
N HIS A 65 5.11 2.55 3.59
CA HIS A 65 4.15 3.57 3.96
C HIS A 65 3.85 4.44 2.74
N LEU A 66 2.57 4.64 2.48
CA LEU A 66 2.06 5.51 1.44
C LEU A 66 1.33 6.67 2.08
N THR A 67 1.72 7.89 1.71
CA THR A 67 0.94 9.10 1.95
C THR A 67 0.36 9.55 0.62
N VAL A 68 -0.96 9.61 0.52
CA VAL A 68 -1.68 10.17 -0.63
C VAL A 68 -2.25 11.52 -0.23
N THR A 69 -1.96 12.56 -0.99
CA THR A 69 -2.52 13.90 -0.80
C THR A 69 -3.45 14.23 -1.96
N ASP A 70 -4.66 14.69 -1.68
CA ASP A 70 -5.60 15.14 -2.71
C ASP A 70 -5.41 16.63 -3.08
N GLY A 71 -6.08 17.11 -4.13
CA GLY A 71 -5.99 18.50 -4.59
C GLY A 71 -6.43 19.56 -3.58
N ASN A 72 -7.23 19.19 -2.57
CA ASN A 72 -7.58 20.08 -1.44
C ASN A 72 -6.60 19.98 -0.25
N GLY A 73 -5.57 19.14 -0.34
CA GLY A 73 -4.57 18.95 0.72
C GLY A 73 -4.98 17.97 1.82
N CYS A 74 -6.03 17.17 1.64
CA CYS A 74 -6.33 16.07 2.56
C CYS A 74 -5.33 14.93 2.35
N GLU A 75 -4.81 14.39 3.44
CA GLU A 75 -3.83 13.31 3.42
C GLU A 75 -4.46 11.99 3.91
N ALA A 76 -4.20 10.91 3.19
CA ALA A 76 -4.52 9.54 3.59
C ALA A 76 -3.22 8.75 3.72
N ASN A 77 -3.04 8.10 4.86
CA ASN A 77 -1.86 7.28 5.14
C ASN A 77 -2.26 5.81 5.14
N VAL A 78 -1.59 5.01 4.33
CA VAL A 78 -1.81 3.56 4.20
C VAL A 78 -0.49 2.85 4.36
N THR A 79 -0.50 1.68 5.01
CA THR A 79 0.69 0.84 5.11
C THR A 79 0.43 -0.45 4.35
N ALA A 80 1.36 -0.78 3.44
CA ALA A 80 1.35 -2.02 2.67
C ALA A 80 2.49 -2.93 3.15
N HIS A 81 2.15 -4.19 3.42
CA HIS A 81 3.11 -5.19 3.89
C HIS A 81 3.50 -6.10 2.73
N VAL A 82 4.78 -6.14 2.36
CA VAL A 82 5.31 -7.09 1.37
C VAL A 82 5.90 -8.27 2.11
N LEU A 83 5.32 -9.45 1.92
CA LEU A 83 5.81 -10.69 2.52
C LEU A 83 6.46 -11.59 1.47
N ALA A 84 7.39 -12.44 1.93
CA ALA A 84 7.89 -13.59 1.17
C ALA A 84 7.24 -14.87 1.72
N PRO A 85 7.25 -15.99 0.97
CA PRO A 85 6.82 -17.28 1.51
C PRO A 85 7.56 -17.59 2.81
N ASP A 86 6.84 -18.13 3.78
CA ASP A 86 7.44 -18.64 5.00
C ASP A 86 8.61 -19.58 4.66
N PRO A 87 9.78 -19.43 5.31
CA PRO A 87 10.84 -20.40 5.15
C PRO A 87 10.27 -21.78 5.51
N LEU A 88 10.45 -22.75 4.62
CA LEU A 88 10.07 -24.13 4.90
C LEU A 88 10.74 -24.55 6.21
N ASP A 89 9.93 -24.73 7.26
CA ASP A 89 10.39 -25.35 8.50
C ASP A 89 10.65 -26.82 8.18
N ILE A 90 11.86 -27.12 7.71
CA ILE A 90 12.34 -28.49 7.63
C ILE A 90 12.52 -28.93 9.08
N LYS A 91 11.44 -29.42 9.70
CA LYS A 91 11.52 -30.18 10.94
C LYS A 91 12.32 -31.43 10.63
N VAL A 92 13.64 -31.35 10.79
CA VAL A 92 14.55 -32.48 10.64
C VAL A 92 14.07 -33.51 11.65
N ILE A 93 13.36 -34.54 11.19
CA ILE A 93 13.08 -35.72 11.98
C ILE A 93 14.43 -36.37 12.27
N LYS A 94 15.07 -36.01 13.39
CA LYS A 94 16.21 -36.75 13.91
C LYS A 94 15.69 -38.16 14.20
N ARG A 95 15.99 -39.11 13.31
CA ARG A 95 15.88 -40.53 13.60
C ARG A 95 16.88 -40.80 14.73
N THR A 96 16.34 -40.99 15.92
CA THR A 96 17.07 -41.55 17.07
C THR A 96 17.19 -43.06 16.88
#